data_AF-A0A5B8CU15-F1
#
_entry.id   AF-A0A5B8CU15-F1
#
_cell.length_a   1.000
_cell.length_b   1.000
_cell.length_c   1.000
_cell.angle_alpha   90.00
_cell.angle_beta   90.00
_cell.angle_gamma   90.00
#
_symmetry.space_group_name_H-M   'P 1'
#
loop_
_entity.id
_entity.type
_entity.pdbx_description
1 polymer ?
#
loop_
_entity_poly.entity_id
_entity_poly.type
_entity_poly.pdbx_seq_one_letter_code
_entity_poly.pdbx_strand_id
1 'polypeptide(L)'
;MPENDLSTIDFKSINKRANAFAKQAVIDMNLPEEIELPKTINTLGFKLNKIYQRHYENVREDLSSKKLSRVVASALQAYWESCHDAAETLRLQFEALGYNQLTEFQQKISTATGYANYEGWAYSFYSGAFSKGKSNSKKDDLIVIALYWLAEADKLNDPREKFDHIVEALEAIQLSNGSYMWDEGFKCKSEDISREKSFAAKKAHRENYQLKSEAKNYWLLNIDPKLSNDAAAGKLQAIIPLTFRTLSSYVSEFKKEIQSASKM
;
A
#
# COMPACT_ATOMS: atom_id res chain seq x y z
N MET A 1 -22.92 20.40 15.60
CA MET A 1 -21.86 19.96 16.54
C MET A 1 -21.01 21.18 16.82
N PRO A 2 -20.73 21.53 18.08
CA PRO A 2 -19.77 22.60 18.36
C PRO A 2 -18.42 22.23 17.73
N GLU A 3 -17.78 23.19 17.05
CA GLU A 3 -16.40 23.03 16.59
C GLU A 3 -15.51 22.97 17.83
N ASN A 4 -15.15 21.76 18.25
CA ASN A 4 -14.15 21.57 19.29
C ASN A 4 -12.81 22.05 18.74
N ASP A 5 -12.26 23.11 19.33
CA ASP A 5 -10.93 23.61 19.00
C ASP A 5 -9.87 22.59 19.42
N LEU A 6 -9.41 21.81 18.43
CA LEU A 6 -8.39 20.77 18.60
C LEU A 6 -7.03 21.34 19.05
N SER A 7 -6.81 22.66 18.95
CA SER A 7 -5.56 23.29 19.40
C SER A 7 -5.38 23.27 20.92
N THR A 8 -6.45 22.97 21.67
CA THR A 8 -6.44 22.88 23.13
C THR A 8 -6.06 21.50 23.67
N ILE A 9 -5.97 20.47 22.81
CA ILE A 9 -5.68 19.10 23.23
C ILE A 9 -4.18 18.88 23.42
N ASP A 10 -3.76 18.57 24.65
CA ASP A 10 -2.38 18.18 24.96
C ASP A 10 -2.10 16.73 24.55
N PHE A 11 -1.87 16.52 23.25
CA PHE A 11 -1.52 15.23 22.68
C PHE A 11 -0.25 14.61 23.28
N LYS A 12 0.69 15.43 23.77
CA LYS A 12 1.93 14.93 24.37
C LYS A 12 1.65 14.27 25.72
N SER A 13 0.79 14.88 26.54
CA SER A 13 0.35 14.30 27.81
C SER A 13 -0.48 13.03 27.59
N ILE A 14 -1.40 13.04 26.60
CA ILE A 14 -2.18 11.86 26.21
C ILE A 14 -1.26 10.68 25.86
N ASN A 15 -0.31 10.88 24.95
CA ASN A 15 0.60 9.82 24.51
C ASN A 15 1.46 9.29 25.67
N LYS A 16 1.89 10.16 26.59
CA LYS A 16 2.65 9.73 27.77
C LYS A 16 1.82 8.85 28.71
N ARG A 17 0.56 9.21 28.94
CA ARG A 17 -0.38 8.44 29.77
C ARG A 17 -0.71 7.10 29.13
N ALA A 18 -1.02 7.10 27.83
CA ALA A 18 -1.29 5.89 27.06
C ALA A 18 -0.10 4.91 27.10
N ASN A 19 1.13 5.41 26.91
CA ASN A 19 2.30 4.55 26.95
C ASN A 19 2.54 3.91 28.33
N ALA A 20 2.32 4.67 29.41
CA ALA A 20 2.46 4.16 30.77
C ALA A 20 1.40 3.09 31.07
N PHE A 21 0.16 3.33 30.65
CA PHE A 21 -0.92 2.34 30.76
C PHE A 21 -0.61 1.06 29.97
N ALA A 22 -0.16 1.20 28.71
CA ALA A 22 0.11 0.07 27.84
C ALA A 22 1.18 -0.88 28.40
N LYS A 23 2.27 -0.31 28.95
CA LYS A 23 3.31 -1.11 29.61
C LYS A 23 2.78 -1.88 30.80
N GLN A 24 2.00 -1.23 31.66
CA GLN A 24 1.43 -1.89 32.83
C GLN A 24 0.46 -2.99 32.41
N ALA A 25 -0.42 -2.71 31.43
CA ALA A 25 -1.37 -3.70 30.92
C ALA A 25 -0.67 -4.95 30.39
N VAL A 26 0.43 -4.80 29.64
CA VAL A 26 1.20 -5.95 29.14
C VAL A 26 1.92 -6.71 30.24
N ILE A 27 2.42 -6.03 31.29
CA ILE A 27 2.94 -6.69 32.49
C ILE A 27 1.85 -7.55 33.14
N ASP A 28 0.65 -6.99 33.28
CA ASP A 28 -0.49 -7.66 33.92
C ASP A 28 -1.01 -8.88 33.12
N MET A 29 -0.75 -8.93 31.81
CA MET A 29 -1.06 -10.09 30.97
C MET A 29 -0.21 -11.32 31.28
N ASN A 30 0.92 -11.15 31.98
CA ASN A 30 1.84 -12.24 32.35
C ASN A 30 2.23 -13.13 31.14
N LEU A 31 2.59 -12.48 30.02
CA LEU A 31 2.99 -13.16 28.79
C LEU A 31 4.26 -14.00 29.01
N PRO A 32 4.37 -15.19 28.38
CA PRO A 32 5.51 -16.07 28.56
C PRO A 32 6.81 -15.42 28.06
N GLU A 33 7.91 -15.67 28.77
CA GLU A 33 9.24 -15.17 28.39
C GLU A 33 9.84 -15.90 27.18
N GLU A 34 9.35 -17.11 26.89
CA GLU A 34 9.76 -17.93 25.75
C GLU A 34 8.55 -18.59 25.11
N ILE A 35 8.43 -18.49 23.78
CA ILE A 35 7.37 -19.11 22.98
C ILE A 35 8.01 -20.01 21.93
N GLU A 36 7.87 -21.33 22.10
CA GLU A 36 8.40 -22.30 21.14
C GLU A 36 7.46 -22.44 19.93
N LEU A 37 8.01 -22.20 18.75
CA LEU A 37 7.30 -22.37 17.48
C LEU A 37 7.55 -23.79 16.92
N PRO A 38 6.50 -24.48 16.44
CA PRO A 38 6.68 -25.78 15.81
C PRO A 38 7.51 -25.65 14.53
N LYS A 39 8.25 -26.67 14.13
CA LYS A 39 9.01 -26.63 12.87
C LYS A 39 8.11 -26.70 11.63
N THR A 40 6.88 -27.16 11.79
CA THR A 40 5.90 -27.41 10.73
C THR A 40 4.49 -27.17 11.23
N ILE A 41 3.60 -26.72 10.36
CA ILE A 41 2.16 -26.60 10.62
C ILE A 41 1.42 -27.52 9.64
N ASN A 42 0.85 -28.61 10.14
CA ASN A 42 0.42 -29.70 9.26
C ASN A 42 -1.06 -29.61 8.90
N THR A 43 -1.88 -28.92 9.69
CA THR A 43 -3.34 -28.88 9.52
C THR A 43 -3.80 -27.78 8.56
N LEU A 44 -2.95 -26.78 8.29
CA LEU A 44 -3.26 -25.67 7.39
C LEU A 44 -3.00 -25.97 5.90
N GLY A 45 -2.53 -27.17 5.58
CA GLY A 45 -2.29 -27.62 4.22
C GLY A 45 -0.92 -27.23 3.64
N PHE A 46 -0.57 -27.87 2.53
CA PHE A 46 0.79 -27.83 1.95
C PHE A 46 1.30 -26.42 1.63
N LYS A 47 0.44 -25.56 1.07
CA LYS A 47 0.85 -24.21 0.64
C LYS A 47 1.22 -23.32 1.83
N LEU A 48 0.42 -23.33 2.90
CA LEU A 48 0.69 -22.53 4.09
C LEU A 48 1.89 -23.09 4.87
N ASN A 49 2.02 -24.42 4.99
CA ASN A 49 3.22 -25.03 5.59
C ASN A 49 4.51 -24.63 4.84
N LYS A 50 4.48 -24.59 3.51
CA LYS A 50 5.65 -24.16 2.72
C LYS A 50 6.02 -22.70 2.97
N ILE A 51 5.01 -21.81 3.08
CA ILE A 51 5.25 -20.39 3.41
C ILE A 51 5.85 -20.29 4.81
N TYR A 52 5.26 -20.99 5.78
CA TYR A 52 5.72 -21.04 7.16
C TYR A 52 7.19 -21.49 7.26
N GLN A 53 7.51 -22.66 6.69
CA GLN A 53 8.87 -23.23 6.74
C GLN A 53 9.91 -22.28 6.16
N ARG A 54 9.63 -21.68 4.99
CA ARG A 54 10.53 -20.71 4.37
C ARG A 54 10.86 -19.54 5.32
N HIS A 55 9.84 -18.95 5.95
CA HIS A 55 10.06 -17.82 6.86
C HIS A 55 10.70 -18.26 8.19
N TYR A 56 10.31 -19.43 8.71
CA TYR A 56 10.90 -20.02 9.91
C TYR A 56 12.41 -20.25 9.74
N GLU A 57 12.82 -20.84 8.61
CA GLU A 57 14.23 -21.09 8.31
C GLU A 57 15.03 -19.81 8.19
N ASN A 58 14.54 -18.83 7.44
CA ASN A 58 15.18 -17.52 7.29
C ASN A 58 15.40 -16.84 8.65
N VAL A 59 14.33 -16.74 9.45
CA VAL A 59 14.40 -16.10 10.78
C VAL A 59 15.34 -16.86 11.72
N ARG A 60 15.34 -18.20 11.66
CA ARG A 60 16.24 -19.02 12.48
C ARG A 60 17.71 -18.80 12.11
N GLU A 61 18.03 -18.67 10.83
CA GLU A 61 19.39 -18.42 10.34
C GLU A 61 19.88 -17.02 10.73
N ASP A 62 19.04 -16.00 10.51
CA ASP A 62 19.37 -14.59 10.81
C ASP A 62 19.54 -14.33 12.31
N LEU A 63 18.78 -15.05 13.15
CA LEU A 63 18.83 -14.91 14.61
C LEU A 63 19.83 -15.85 15.28
N SER A 64 20.82 -16.42 14.58
CA SER A 64 21.78 -17.41 15.10
C SER A 64 22.46 -17.10 16.47
N SER A 65 22.46 -15.84 16.93
CA SER A 65 22.94 -15.42 18.25
C SER A 65 21.85 -15.32 19.35
N LYS A 66 20.57 -15.32 18.98
CA LYS A 66 19.40 -15.16 19.87
C LYS A 66 18.51 -16.41 19.79
N LYS A 67 18.01 -16.86 20.94
CA LYS A 67 17.01 -17.94 20.97
C LYS A 67 15.72 -17.46 20.31
N LEU A 68 15.29 -18.10 19.22
CA LEU A 68 14.08 -17.76 18.46
C LEU A 68 12.87 -17.59 19.38
N SER A 69 12.68 -18.48 20.36
CA SER A 69 11.54 -18.42 21.28
C SER A 69 11.48 -17.17 22.14
N ARG A 70 12.63 -16.55 22.47
CA ARG A 70 12.67 -15.24 23.16
C ARG A 70 12.32 -14.09 22.23
N VAL A 71 12.72 -14.18 20.96
CA VAL A 71 12.37 -13.17 19.96
C VAL A 71 10.86 -13.20 19.69
N VAL A 72 10.26 -14.38 19.61
CA VAL A 72 8.80 -14.55 19.50
C VAL A 72 8.09 -13.93 20.71
N ALA A 73 8.52 -14.24 21.92
CA ALA A 73 7.97 -13.66 23.14
C ALA A 73 8.08 -12.13 23.16
N SER A 74 9.26 -11.59 22.83
CA SER A 74 9.49 -10.14 22.80
C SER A 74 8.65 -9.43 21.72
N ALA A 75 8.49 -10.04 20.54
CA ALA A 75 7.64 -9.50 19.49
C ALA A 75 6.16 -9.49 19.92
N LEU A 76 5.69 -10.56 20.58
CA LEU A 76 4.32 -10.64 21.10
C LEU A 76 4.05 -9.59 22.19
N GLN A 77 5.02 -9.33 23.07
CA GLN A 77 4.93 -8.24 24.05
C GLN A 77 4.81 -6.88 23.34
N ALA A 78 5.68 -6.61 22.37
CA ALA A 78 5.66 -5.36 21.61
C ALA A 78 4.36 -5.17 20.81
N TYR A 79 3.76 -6.27 20.33
CA TYR A 79 2.46 -6.30 19.69
C TYR A 79 1.35 -5.81 20.63
N TRP A 80 1.22 -6.43 21.80
CA TRP A 80 0.19 -6.06 22.76
C TRP A 80 0.43 -4.66 23.33
N GLU A 81 1.69 -4.25 23.53
CA GLU A 81 2.01 -2.88 23.95
C GLU A 81 1.48 -1.88 22.92
N SER A 82 1.68 -2.14 21.62
CA SER A 82 1.18 -1.28 20.54
C SER A 82 -0.35 -1.20 20.52
N CYS A 83 -1.04 -2.32 20.71
CA CYS A 83 -2.50 -2.36 20.74
C CYS A 83 -3.08 -1.63 21.95
N HIS A 84 -2.50 -1.80 23.13
CA HIS A 84 -2.92 -1.08 24.33
C HIS A 84 -2.63 0.42 24.25
N ASP A 85 -1.47 0.81 23.72
CA ASP A 85 -1.06 2.21 23.53
C ASP A 85 -2.05 2.94 22.60
N ALA A 86 -2.41 2.30 21.49
CA ALA A 86 -3.35 2.86 20.52
C ALA A 86 -4.79 2.95 21.06
N ALA A 87 -5.28 1.86 21.69
CA ALA A 87 -6.62 1.84 22.28
C ALA A 87 -6.78 2.90 23.38
N GLU A 88 -5.78 3.04 24.26
CA GLU A 88 -5.80 4.04 25.33
C GLU A 88 -5.65 5.46 24.80
N THR A 89 -4.81 5.67 23.78
CA THR A 89 -4.70 6.97 23.10
C THR A 89 -6.06 7.40 22.55
N LEU A 90 -6.77 6.49 21.86
CA LEU A 90 -8.08 6.75 21.31
C LEU A 90 -9.11 7.08 22.41
N ARG A 91 -9.09 6.31 23.50
CA ARG A 91 -9.97 6.53 24.67
C ARG A 91 -9.75 7.91 25.28
N LEU A 92 -8.48 8.28 25.54
CA LEU A 92 -8.11 9.58 26.11
C LEU A 92 -8.43 10.75 25.16
N GLN A 93 -8.34 10.54 23.84
CA GLN A 93 -8.77 11.53 22.86
C GLN A 93 -10.28 11.75 22.92
N PHE A 94 -11.08 10.67 23.06
CA PHE A 94 -12.52 10.84 23.24
C PHE A 94 -12.86 11.60 24.53
N GLU A 95 -12.16 11.33 25.63
CA GLU A 95 -12.31 12.09 26.87
C GLU A 95 -11.97 13.57 26.67
N ALA A 96 -10.85 13.88 26.01
CA ALA A 96 -10.40 15.25 25.75
C ALA A 96 -11.37 16.04 24.85
N LEU A 97 -12.10 15.35 23.97
CA LEU A 97 -13.14 15.92 23.12
C LEU A 97 -14.49 16.12 23.83
N GLY A 98 -14.57 15.79 25.13
CA GLY A 98 -15.79 15.97 25.92
C GLY A 98 -16.89 14.97 25.58
N TYR A 99 -16.55 13.79 25.04
CA TYR A 99 -17.53 12.72 24.89
C TYR A 99 -17.91 12.16 26.27
N ASN A 100 -18.97 12.74 26.86
CA ASN A 100 -19.48 12.35 28.18
C ASN A 100 -20.00 10.91 28.22
N GLN A 101 -20.38 10.35 27.06
CA GLN A 101 -20.71 8.95 26.89
C GLN A 101 -20.18 8.49 25.54
N LEU A 102 -19.30 7.49 25.56
CA LEU A 102 -18.84 6.80 24.36
C LEU A 102 -20.00 5.98 23.78
N THR A 103 -20.14 5.99 22.46
CA THR A 103 -21.01 5.03 21.76
C THR A 103 -20.52 3.60 21.99
N GLU A 104 -21.39 2.60 21.82
CA GLU A 104 -21.02 1.19 21.94
C GLU A 104 -19.81 0.83 21.06
N PHE A 105 -19.77 1.36 19.84
CA PHE A 105 -18.65 1.18 18.93
C PHE A 105 -17.35 1.77 19.49
N GLN A 106 -17.39 3.00 20.00
CA GLN A 106 -16.23 3.67 20.61
C GLN A 106 -15.71 2.90 21.83
N GLN A 107 -16.61 2.43 22.70
CA GLN A 107 -16.24 1.60 23.85
C GLN A 107 -15.56 0.31 23.40
N LYS A 108 -16.09 -0.33 22.36
CA LYS A 108 -15.54 -1.57 21.80
C LYS A 108 -14.11 -1.35 21.29
N ILE A 109 -13.86 -0.33 20.46
CA ILE A 109 -12.54 -0.08 19.86
C ILE A 109 -11.53 0.54 20.84
N SER A 110 -11.97 1.07 21.98
CA SER A 110 -11.08 1.56 23.06
C SER A 110 -10.51 0.44 23.95
N THR A 111 -10.53 -0.80 23.48
CA THR A 111 -9.83 -1.95 24.11
C THR A 111 -8.75 -2.46 23.17
N ALA A 112 -7.67 -3.07 23.67
CA ALA A 112 -6.59 -3.58 22.80
C ALA A 112 -7.09 -4.59 21.77
N THR A 113 -7.89 -5.57 22.20
CA THR A 113 -8.51 -6.55 21.29
C THR A 113 -9.52 -5.91 20.34
N GLY A 114 -10.33 -4.97 20.82
CA GLY A 114 -11.30 -4.28 19.96
C GLY A 114 -10.65 -3.38 18.93
N TYR A 115 -9.55 -2.72 19.28
CA TYR A 115 -8.70 -1.95 18.37
C TYR A 115 -8.07 -2.88 17.32
N ALA A 116 -7.42 -3.96 17.75
CA ALA A 116 -6.83 -4.96 16.86
C ALA A 116 -7.86 -5.56 15.89
N ASN A 117 -9.05 -5.90 16.37
CA ASN A 117 -10.14 -6.41 15.53
C ASN A 117 -10.69 -5.37 14.54
N TYR A 118 -10.57 -4.07 14.83
CA TYR A 118 -11.06 -3.02 13.97
C TYR A 118 -10.04 -2.60 12.91
N GLU A 119 -8.79 -2.41 13.32
CA GLU A 119 -7.69 -1.96 12.45
C GLU A 119 -6.98 -3.12 11.71
N GLY A 120 -7.16 -4.35 12.18
CA GLY A 120 -6.34 -5.51 11.82
C GLY A 120 -5.19 -5.68 12.81
N TRP A 121 -4.93 -6.92 13.22
CA TRP A 121 -3.93 -7.25 14.23
C TRP A 121 -2.52 -6.95 13.71
N ALA A 122 -2.19 -7.41 12.51
CA ALA A 122 -0.91 -7.14 11.87
C ALA A 122 -0.67 -5.64 11.64
N TYR A 123 -1.72 -4.91 11.23
CA TYR A 123 -1.64 -3.47 10.99
C TYR A 123 -1.49 -2.67 12.29
N SER A 124 -2.16 -3.07 13.37
CA SER A 124 -2.01 -2.45 14.70
C SER A 124 -0.57 -2.52 15.19
N PHE A 125 0.11 -3.65 14.95
CA PHE A 125 1.53 -3.77 15.24
C PHE A 125 2.37 -2.86 14.35
N TYR A 126 2.06 -2.85 13.05
CA TYR A 126 2.78 -2.05 12.07
C TYR A 126 2.70 -0.55 12.39
N SER A 127 1.53 -0.01 12.66
CA SER A 127 1.34 1.43 12.92
C SER A 127 2.01 1.88 14.22
N GLY A 128 1.81 1.16 15.32
CA GLY A 128 2.44 1.43 16.62
C GLY A 128 3.96 1.22 16.57
N ALA A 129 4.36 0.14 15.91
CA ALA A 129 5.66 -0.18 15.35
C ALA A 129 6.36 1.08 14.82
N PHE A 130 5.95 1.48 13.61
CA PHE A 130 6.67 2.41 12.75
C PHE A 130 6.63 3.87 13.21
N SER A 131 5.65 4.28 14.02
CA SER A 131 5.63 5.61 14.65
C SER A 131 6.86 5.92 15.51
N LYS A 132 7.56 4.88 16.03
CA LYS A 132 8.72 4.99 16.94
C LYS A 132 10.10 4.90 16.26
N GLY A 133 10.20 5.04 14.93
CA GLY A 133 11.47 5.41 14.24
C GLY A 133 12.60 4.38 14.06
N LYS A 134 12.39 3.08 14.35
CA LYS A 134 13.37 2.00 14.05
C LYS A 134 12.92 1.16 12.84
N SER A 135 13.71 1.05 11.77
CA SER A 135 13.21 0.57 10.45
C SER A 135 13.43 -0.90 10.12
N ASN A 136 14.46 -1.57 10.65
CA ASN A 136 14.83 -2.93 10.21
C ASN A 136 14.36 -4.03 11.15
N SER A 137 14.43 -3.86 12.47
CA SER A 137 13.98 -4.89 13.44
C SER A 137 12.48 -5.21 13.33
N LYS A 138 11.69 -4.28 12.81
CA LYS A 138 10.22 -4.41 12.75
C LYS A 138 9.74 -5.33 11.64
N LYS A 139 10.52 -5.49 10.58
CA LYS A 139 10.20 -6.47 9.53
C LYS A 139 10.33 -7.88 10.08
N ASP A 140 11.38 -8.13 10.84
CA ASP A 140 11.61 -9.41 11.50
C ASP A 140 10.54 -9.66 12.55
N ASP A 141 10.18 -8.65 13.35
CA ASP A 141 9.10 -8.77 14.33
C ASP A 141 7.75 -9.11 13.66
N LEU A 142 7.43 -8.50 12.50
CA LEU A 142 6.22 -8.83 11.74
C LEU A 142 6.23 -10.27 11.21
N ILE A 143 7.36 -10.74 10.67
CA ILE A 143 7.49 -12.14 10.24
C ILE A 143 7.35 -13.08 11.44
N VAL A 144 7.97 -12.74 12.57
CA VAL A 144 7.90 -13.54 13.80
C VAL A 144 6.46 -13.63 14.32
N ILE A 145 5.73 -12.51 14.32
CA ILE A 145 4.30 -12.48 14.65
C ILE A 145 3.47 -13.29 13.65
N ALA A 146 3.78 -13.23 12.35
CA ALA A 146 3.11 -14.05 11.34
C ALA A 146 3.31 -15.56 11.60
N LEU A 147 4.54 -15.96 11.94
CA LEU A 147 4.83 -17.35 12.30
C LEU A 147 4.06 -17.76 13.57
N TYR A 148 3.98 -16.88 14.56
CA TYR A 148 3.19 -17.12 15.76
C TYR A 148 1.71 -17.34 15.42
N TRP A 149 1.10 -16.45 14.63
CA TRP A 149 -0.32 -16.59 14.26
C TRP A 149 -0.62 -17.81 13.39
N LEU A 150 0.27 -18.19 12.47
CA LEU A 150 0.12 -19.45 11.74
C LEU A 150 0.23 -20.68 12.66
N ALA A 151 1.10 -20.64 13.66
CA ALA A 151 1.23 -21.71 14.64
C ALA A 151 0.00 -21.81 15.57
N GLU A 152 -0.60 -20.67 15.95
CA GLU A 152 -1.86 -20.65 16.70
C GLU A 152 -3.03 -21.13 15.83
N ALA A 153 -3.12 -20.69 14.58
CA ALA A 153 -4.14 -21.15 13.63
C ALA A 153 -4.15 -22.68 13.46
N ASP A 154 -2.97 -23.32 13.47
CA ASP A 154 -2.85 -24.79 13.37
C ASP A 154 -3.47 -25.52 14.57
N LYS A 155 -3.63 -24.85 15.72
CA LYS A 155 -4.21 -25.40 16.96
C LYS A 155 -5.72 -25.16 17.07
N LEU A 156 -6.27 -24.21 16.32
CA LEU A 156 -7.68 -23.83 16.42
C LEU A 156 -8.60 -24.86 15.77
N ASN A 157 -9.74 -25.10 16.40
CA ASN A 157 -10.79 -25.96 15.86
C ASN A 157 -11.87 -25.17 15.13
N ASP A 158 -12.14 -23.93 15.55
CA ASP A 158 -13.11 -23.06 14.87
C ASP A 158 -12.55 -22.62 13.51
N PRO A 159 -13.20 -22.95 12.38
CA PRO A 159 -12.77 -22.51 11.06
C PRO A 159 -12.69 -20.99 10.91
N ARG A 160 -13.56 -20.24 11.60
CA ARG A 160 -13.59 -18.78 11.51
C ARG A 160 -12.38 -18.17 12.19
N GLU A 161 -12.15 -18.49 13.45
CA GLU A 161 -10.99 -17.99 14.19
C GLU A 161 -9.68 -18.41 13.52
N LYS A 162 -9.63 -19.65 12.99
CA LYS A 162 -8.50 -20.15 12.20
C LYS A 162 -8.26 -19.29 10.96
N PHE A 163 -9.31 -18.97 10.21
CA PHE A 163 -9.21 -18.13 9.01
C PHE A 163 -8.73 -16.73 9.36
N ASP A 164 -9.26 -16.13 10.43
CA ASP A 164 -8.86 -14.80 10.89
C ASP A 164 -7.34 -14.77 11.23
N HIS A 165 -6.83 -15.76 11.96
CA HIS A 165 -5.39 -15.86 12.25
C HIS A 165 -4.52 -16.06 10.99
N ILE A 166 -5.01 -16.82 10.00
CA ILE A 166 -4.30 -17.01 8.74
C ILE A 166 -4.23 -15.69 7.96
N VAL A 167 -5.34 -14.96 7.87
CA VAL A 167 -5.38 -13.66 7.17
C VAL A 167 -4.39 -12.69 7.82
N GLU A 168 -4.46 -12.54 9.13
CA GLU A 168 -3.57 -11.66 9.90
C GLU A 168 -2.09 -12.03 9.72
N ALA A 169 -1.77 -13.33 9.71
CA ALA A 169 -0.39 -13.77 9.46
C ALA A 169 0.09 -13.42 8.04
N LEU A 170 -0.77 -13.61 7.03
CA LEU A 170 -0.42 -13.29 5.65
C LEU A 170 -0.28 -11.77 5.45
N GLU A 171 -1.12 -10.97 6.09
CA GLU A 171 -1.00 -9.52 6.12
C GLU A 171 0.30 -9.05 6.78
N ALA A 172 0.69 -9.65 7.91
CA ALA A 172 1.97 -9.35 8.55
C ALA A 172 3.16 -9.64 7.63
N ILE A 173 3.13 -10.74 6.86
CA ILE A 173 4.15 -11.06 5.85
C ILE A 173 4.14 -10.04 4.71
N GLN A 174 2.97 -9.56 4.28
CA GLN A 174 2.88 -8.51 3.26
C GLN A 174 3.47 -7.20 3.76
N LEU A 175 3.08 -6.77 4.97
CA LEU A 175 3.58 -5.56 5.62
C LEU A 175 5.09 -5.59 5.83
N SER A 176 5.66 -6.73 6.22
CA SER A 176 7.13 -6.87 6.36
C SER A 176 7.88 -6.67 5.03
N ASN A 177 7.25 -7.03 3.91
CA ASN A 177 7.78 -6.82 2.57
C ASN A 177 7.57 -5.39 2.05
N GLY A 178 6.93 -4.52 2.83
CA GLY A 178 6.59 -3.15 2.42
C GLY A 178 5.35 -3.07 1.53
N SER A 179 4.55 -4.13 1.47
CA SER A 179 3.21 -4.09 0.87
C SER A 179 2.22 -3.63 1.93
N TYR A 180 1.70 -2.42 1.79
CA TYR A 180 0.67 -1.90 2.67
C TYR A 180 -0.70 -2.36 2.16
N MET A 181 -1.62 -2.77 3.05
CA MET A 181 -3.00 -3.10 2.69
C MET A 181 -3.68 -2.02 1.82
N TRP A 182 -3.24 -0.77 1.95
CA TRP A 182 -3.76 0.37 1.19
C TRP A 182 -2.94 0.73 -0.06
N ASP A 183 -1.67 0.32 -0.15
CA ASP A 183 -0.83 0.64 -1.31
C ASP A 183 -1.25 -0.13 -2.56
N GLU A 184 -1.72 -1.37 -2.42
CA GLU A 184 -2.32 -2.09 -3.57
C GLU A 184 -3.71 -1.57 -3.92
N GLY A 185 -4.51 -1.10 -2.96
CA GLY A 185 -5.78 -0.41 -3.24
C GLY A 185 -5.58 0.93 -3.97
N PHE A 186 -4.59 1.72 -3.56
CA PHE A 186 -4.18 2.96 -4.24
C PHE A 186 -3.42 2.70 -5.56
N LYS A 187 -2.66 1.59 -5.66
CA LYS A 187 -2.04 1.14 -6.92
C LYS A 187 -3.05 0.60 -7.91
N CYS A 188 -4.07 -0.17 -7.53
CA CYS A 188 -5.16 -0.55 -8.43
C CYS A 188 -5.84 0.69 -9.01
N LYS A 189 -6.14 1.68 -8.16
CA LYS A 189 -6.72 2.96 -8.60
C LYS A 189 -5.78 3.76 -9.51
N SER A 190 -4.48 3.75 -9.26
CA SER A 190 -3.50 4.49 -10.10
C SER A 190 -3.04 3.72 -11.34
N GLU A 191 -3.06 2.39 -11.32
CA GLU A 191 -2.80 1.50 -12.46
C GLU A 191 -3.98 1.49 -13.43
N ASP A 192 -5.23 1.54 -12.96
CA ASP A 192 -6.39 1.72 -13.84
C ASP A 192 -6.35 3.09 -14.52
N ILE A 193 -6.05 4.16 -13.77
CA ILE A 193 -5.86 5.51 -14.34
C ILE A 193 -4.65 5.56 -15.29
N SER A 194 -3.57 4.84 -15.00
CA SER A 194 -2.36 4.78 -15.84
C SER A 194 -2.56 3.95 -17.09
N ARG A 195 -3.29 2.83 -17.01
CA ARG A 195 -3.69 2.00 -18.15
C ARG A 195 -4.66 2.76 -19.05
N GLU A 196 -5.65 3.45 -18.50
CA GLU A 196 -6.54 4.33 -19.26
C GLU A 196 -5.77 5.46 -19.95
N LYS A 197 -4.83 6.12 -19.26
CA LYS A 197 -3.95 7.14 -19.86
C LYS A 197 -3.01 6.58 -20.91
N SER A 198 -2.48 5.36 -20.73
CA SER A 198 -1.62 4.68 -21.71
C SER A 198 -2.42 4.24 -22.93
N PHE A 199 -3.65 3.75 -22.76
CA PHE A 199 -4.57 3.43 -23.86
C PHE A 199 -5.01 4.69 -24.60
N ALA A 200 -5.37 5.77 -23.89
CA ALA A 200 -5.72 7.06 -24.47
C ALA A 200 -4.51 7.68 -25.22
N ALA A 201 -3.30 7.58 -24.67
CA ALA A 201 -2.08 8.04 -25.32
C ALA A 201 -1.74 7.21 -26.58
N LYS A 202 -1.87 5.88 -26.52
CA LYS A 202 -1.71 4.99 -27.70
C LYS A 202 -2.78 5.24 -28.75
N LYS A 203 -4.02 5.56 -28.34
CA LYS A 203 -5.11 5.93 -29.23
C LYS A 203 -4.84 7.28 -29.90
N ALA A 204 -4.50 8.32 -29.14
CA ALA A 204 -4.13 9.64 -29.66
C ALA A 204 -2.89 9.58 -30.56
N HIS A 205 -1.91 8.74 -30.23
CA HIS A 205 -0.74 8.53 -31.09
C HIS A 205 -1.12 7.87 -32.41
N ARG A 206 -1.98 6.83 -32.40
CA ARG A 206 -2.50 6.23 -33.65
C ARG A 206 -3.30 7.22 -34.48
N GLU A 207 -4.18 8.00 -33.84
CA GLU A 207 -4.98 9.03 -34.50
C GLU A 207 -4.10 10.13 -35.11
N ASN A 208 -3.07 10.59 -34.42
CA ASN A 208 -2.12 11.57 -34.95
C ASN A 208 -1.30 11.03 -36.13
N TYR A 209 -0.88 9.77 -36.11
CA TYR A 209 -0.17 9.15 -37.24
C TYR A 209 -1.09 8.97 -38.45
N GLN A 210 -2.34 8.59 -38.21
CA GLN A 210 -3.35 8.49 -39.26
C GLN A 210 -3.61 9.85 -39.90
N LEU A 211 -3.85 10.89 -39.10
CA LEU A 211 -4.06 12.26 -39.60
C LEU A 211 -2.83 12.80 -40.35
N LYS A 212 -1.62 12.49 -39.90
CA LYS A 212 -0.38 12.85 -40.62
C LYS A 212 -0.28 12.13 -41.97
N SER A 213 -0.65 10.85 -42.02
CA SER A 213 -0.67 10.07 -43.27
C SER A 213 -1.73 10.56 -44.25
N GLU A 214 -2.93 10.88 -43.76
CA GLU A 214 -4.02 11.46 -44.54
C GLU A 214 -3.62 12.83 -45.10
N ALA A 215 -3.01 13.68 -44.27
CA ALA A 215 -2.48 14.97 -44.70
C ALA A 215 -1.40 14.81 -45.79
N LYS A 216 -0.49 13.83 -45.65
CA LYS A 216 0.56 13.54 -46.65
C LYS A 216 -0.04 13.07 -47.97
N ASN A 217 -0.96 12.11 -47.93
CA ASN A 217 -1.61 11.57 -49.12
C ASN A 217 -2.41 12.64 -49.86
N TYR A 218 -3.19 13.44 -49.12
CA TYR A 218 -3.96 14.52 -49.71
C TYR A 218 -3.06 15.58 -50.34
N TRP A 219 -1.98 15.95 -49.64
CA TRP A 219 -1.00 16.91 -50.15
C TRP A 219 -0.36 16.44 -51.46
N LEU A 220 0.12 15.19 -51.51
CA LEU A 220 0.75 14.61 -52.71
C LEU A 220 -0.19 14.57 -53.92
N LEU A 221 -1.48 14.31 -53.69
CA LEU A 221 -2.46 14.14 -54.77
C LEU A 221 -3.06 15.46 -55.26
N ASN A 222 -3.18 16.46 -54.39
CA ASN A 222 -4.04 17.64 -54.64
C ASN A 222 -3.33 19.00 -54.51
N ILE A 223 -2.09 19.04 -54.01
CA ILE A 223 -1.39 20.30 -53.70
C ILE A 223 -0.04 20.33 -54.41
N ASP A 224 0.18 21.37 -55.21
CA ASP A 224 1.45 21.58 -55.92
C ASP A 224 2.62 21.69 -54.91
N PRO A 225 3.64 20.83 -55.00
CA PRO A 225 4.82 20.86 -54.13
C PRO A 225 5.59 22.19 -54.14
N LYS A 226 5.44 23.02 -55.17
CA LYS A 226 6.11 24.34 -55.29
C LYS A 226 5.49 25.43 -54.43
N LEU A 227 4.27 25.24 -53.91
CA LEU A 227 3.62 26.22 -53.03
C LEU A 227 4.42 26.44 -51.76
N SER A 228 4.32 27.62 -51.12
CA SER A 228 4.92 27.82 -49.80
C SER A 228 4.29 26.90 -48.76
N ASN A 229 5.00 26.63 -47.66
CA ASN A 229 4.49 25.74 -46.60
C ASN A 229 3.17 26.26 -46.02
N ASP A 230 3.06 27.57 -45.86
CA ASP A 230 1.88 28.24 -45.33
C ASP A 230 0.70 28.23 -46.31
N ALA A 231 0.96 28.42 -47.61
CA ALA A 231 -0.08 28.31 -48.64
C ALA A 231 -0.61 26.87 -48.77
N ALA A 232 0.26 25.87 -48.66
CA ALA A 232 -0.13 24.46 -48.65
C ALA A 232 -0.86 24.07 -47.35
N ALA A 233 -0.42 24.57 -46.19
CA ALA A 233 -1.09 24.36 -44.91
C ALA A 233 -2.50 24.95 -44.89
N GLY A 234 -2.69 26.14 -45.48
CA GLY A 234 -4.01 26.75 -45.63
C GLY A 234 -4.98 25.89 -46.45
N LYS A 235 -4.49 25.22 -47.50
CA LYS A 235 -5.30 24.26 -48.28
C LYS A 235 -5.60 22.97 -47.50
N LEU A 236 -4.66 22.48 -46.70
CA LEU A 236 -4.86 21.30 -45.86
C LEU A 236 -5.82 21.55 -44.70
N GLN A 237 -5.81 22.76 -44.12
CA GLN A 237 -6.63 23.10 -42.95
C GLN A 237 -8.14 23.04 -43.24
N ALA A 238 -8.54 23.20 -44.51
CA ALA A 238 -9.93 23.07 -44.92
C ALA A 238 -10.44 21.61 -44.91
N ILE A 239 -9.53 20.62 -44.86
CA ILE A 239 -9.84 19.20 -45.07
C ILE A 239 -9.43 18.36 -43.85
N ILE A 240 -8.27 18.64 -43.26
CA ILE A 240 -7.73 17.89 -42.12
C ILE A 240 -7.94 18.69 -40.84
N PRO A 241 -8.57 18.12 -39.79
CA PRO A 241 -8.89 18.82 -38.54
C PRO A 241 -7.66 18.99 -37.64
N LEU A 242 -6.59 19.57 -38.17
CA LEU A 242 -5.36 19.91 -37.47
C LEU A 242 -5.12 21.42 -37.50
N THR A 243 -4.34 21.92 -36.54
CA THR A 243 -4.00 23.34 -36.51
C THR A 243 -3.10 23.71 -37.69
N PHE A 244 -3.24 24.95 -38.18
CA PHE A 244 -2.39 25.49 -39.25
C PHE A 244 -0.89 25.30 -38.98
N ARG A 245 -0.48 25.52 -37.72
CA ARG A 245 0.92 25.37 -37.29
C ARG A 245 1.42 23.92 -37.44
N THR A 246 0.60 22.94 -37.05
CA THR A 246 0.91 21.52 -37.22
C THR A 246 1.00 21.15 -38.70
N LEU A 247 0.06 21.61 -39.51
CA LEU A 247 0.02 21.33 -40.95
C LEU A 247 1.19 21.97 -41.70
N SER A 248 1.59 23.20 -41.36
CA SER A 248 2.77 23.86 -41.95
C SER A 248 4.06 23.11 -41.60
N SER A 249 4.17 22.61 -40.36
CA SER A 249 5.29 21.74 -39.95
C SER A 249 5.31 20.43 -40.75
N TYR A 250 4.16 19.77 -40.92
CA TYR A 250 4.05 18.54 -41.72
C TYR A 250 4.43 18.76 -43.18
N VAL A 251 3.96 19.83 -43.83
CA VAL A 251 4.35 20.14 -45.22
C VAL A 251 5.86 20.36 -45.34
N SER A 252 6.47 21.03 -44.37
CA SER A 252 7.93 21.21 -44.32
C SER A 252 8.67 19.86 -44.27
N GLU A 253 8.20 18.94 -43.43
CA GLU A 253 8.74 17.58 -43.34
C GLU A 253 8.53 16.78 -44.63
N PHE A 254 7.32 16.79 -45.20
CA PHE A 254 7.01 16.05 -46.43
C PHE A 254 7.87 16.49 -47.61
N LYS A 255 8.13 17.80 -47.75
CA LYS A 255 9.03 18.33 -48.78
C LYS A 255 10.47 17.88 -48.58
N LYS A 256 10.96 17.88 -47.33
CA LYS A 256 12.30 17.38 -47.01
C LYS A 256 12.42 15.90 -47.38
N GLU A 257 11.42 15.09 -47.07
CA GLU A 257 11.39 13.67 -47.42
C GLU A 257 11.47 13.43 -48.94
N ILE A 258 10.72 14.19 -49.74
CA ILE A 258 10.80 14.12 -51.21
C ILE A 258 12.17 14.54 -51.71
N GLN A 259 12.71 15.66 -51.21
CA GLN A 259 14.04 16.15 -51.61
C GLN A 259 15.16 15.17 -51.24
N SER A 260 15.04 14.46 -50.12
CA SER A 260 15.98 13.39 -49.77
C SER A 260 15.82 12.15 -50.65
N ALA A 261 14.58 11.78 -51.02
CA ALA A 261 14.32 10.64 -51.90
C ALA A 261 14.75 10.90 -53.36
N SER A 262 14.73 12.15 -53.84
CA SER A 262 15.21 12.52 -55.18
C SER A 262 16.73 12.66 -55.30
N LYS A 263 17.47 12.56 -54.18
CA LYS A 263 18.95 12.59 -54.16
C LYS A 263 19.59 11.20 -54.04
N MET A 264 18.77 10.16 -53.89
CA MET A 264 19.19 8.75 -54.00
C MET A 264 18.89 8.25 -55.42
#